data_AF-A0A9D4A763-F1
#
_entry.id   AF-A0A9D4A763-F1
#
_cell.length_a   1.000
_cell.length_b   1.000
_cell.length_c   1.000
_cell.angle_alpha   90.00
_cell.angle_beta   90.00
_cell.angle_gamma   90.00
#
_symmetry.space_group_name_H-M   'P 1'
#
loop_
_entity.id
_entity.type
_entity.pdbx_description
1 polymer ?
#
loop_
_entity_poly.entity_id
_entity_poly.type
_entity_poly.pdbx_seq_one_letter_code
_entity_poly.pdbx_strand_id
1 'polypeptide(L)'
;MDVASQGDYGLVTDYEFNSGTSIVTPHVAEVAALLKAINPNWSLAAIQLALMSTAYTINKNGITLTNQSYVTPVTLLDYGVGHINPNKALDPRLMYDIDTQDYINFIYDLGYNDPKMSATLRRNRWNCTQNKQTLL
;
A
#
# COMPACT_ATOMS: atom_id res chain seq x y z
N MET A 1 -25.33 -8.99 12.46
CA MET A 1 -25.56 -10.13 11.55
C MET A 1 -26.18 -9.53 10.32
N ASP A 2 -25.35 -9.30 9.30
CA ASP A 2 -25.81 -8.80 8.02
C ASP A 2 -26.44 -9.98 7.28
N VAL A 3 -27.70 -9.80 6.88
CA VAL A 3 -28.50 -10.84 6.21
C VAL A 3 -28.23 -10.76 4.71
N ALA A 4 -27.46 -11.71 4.18
CA ALA A 4 -27.37 -11.91 2.75
C ALA A 4 -28.72 -12.48 2.25
N SER A 5 -29.48 -11.69 1.47
CA SER A 5 -30.73 -12.13 0.87
C SER A 5 -30.49 -12.65 -0.54
N GLN A 6 -30.76 -13.93 -0.76
CA GLN A 6 -30.86 -14.54 -2.08
C GLN A 6 -32.34 -14.90 -2.31
N GLY A 7 -33.17 -13.91 -2.65
CA GLY A 7 -34.64 -14.09 -2.72
C GLY A 7 -35.33 -13.92 -1.36
N ASP A 8 -36.58 -14.42 -1.24
CA ASP A 8 -37.48 -14.21 -0.09
C ASP A 8 -37.12 -15.04 1.17
N TYR A 9 -35.91 -15.60 1.20
CA TYR A 9 -35.38 -16.42 2.29
C TYR A 9 -34.19 -15.70 2.92
N GLY A 10 -34.33 -15.27 4.18
CA GLY A 10 -33.24 -14.74 4.98
C GLY A 10 -32.27 -15.85 5.35
N LEU A 11 -31.12 -15.92 4.66
CA LEU A 11 -30.05 -16.83 5.02
C LEU A 11 -29.23 -16.18 6.15
N VAL A 12 -29.35 -16.72 7.36
CA VAL A 12 -28.43 -16.40 8.45
C VAL A 12 -27.13 -17.16 8.18
N THR A 13 -26.08 -16.42 7.87
CA THR A 13 -24.75 -16.96 7.56
C THR A 13 -23.70 -16.18 8.32
N ASP A 14 -22.68 -16.89 8.81
CA ASP A 14 -21.51 -16.28 9.45
C ASP A 14 -20.53 -15.67 8.43
N TYR A 15 -20.76 -15.93 7.13
CA TYR A 15 -19.92 -15.50 6.02
C TYR A 15 -20.76 -14.85 4.92
N GLU A 16 -20.23 -13.78 4.34
CA GLU A 16 -20.84 -13.05 3.23
C GLU A 16 -19.82 -12.86 2.10
N PHE A 17 -20.30 -12.91 0.86
CA PHE A 17 -19.52 -12.48 -0.30
C PHE A 17 -19.63 -10.96 -0.45
N ASN A 18 -18.53 -10.27 -0.21
CA ASN A 18 -18.46 -8.82 -0.34
C ASN A 18 -17.35 -8.41 -1.35
N SER A 19 -17.51 -7.23 -1.95
CA SER A 19 -16.57 -6.67 -2.92
C SER A 19 -16.25 -5.22 -2.55
N GLY A 20 -14.97 -4.85 -2.63
CA GLY A 20 -14.54 -3.47 -2.40
C GLY A 20 -13.08 -3.38 -2.00
N THR A 21 -12.52 -2.17 -2.02
CA THR A 21 -11.15 -1.91 -1.57
C THR A 21 -10.96 -2.23 -0.08
N SER A 22 -12.03 -2.15 0.71
CA SER A 22 -12.09 -2.57 2.11
C SER A 22 -11.77 -4.06 2.33
N ILE A 23 -12.03 -4.93 1.34
CA ILE A 23 -11.66 -6.35 1.38
C ILE A 23 -10.22 -6.55 0.90
N VAL A 24 -9.72 -5.68 0.02
CA VAL A 24 -8.33 -5.74 -0.45
C VAL A 24 -7.33 -5.26 0.62
N THR A 25 -7.67 -4.22 1.39
CA THR A 25 -6.81 -3.70 2.47
C THR A 25 -6.30 -4.79 3.44
N PRO A 26 -7.15 -5.65 4.03
CA PRO A 26 -6.66 -6.71 4.92
C PRO A 26 -5.80 -7.75 4.21
N HIS A 27 -6.01 -8.04 2.92
CA HIS A 27 -5.12 -8.92 2.15
C HIS A 27 -3.70 -8.34 2.02
N VAL A 28 -3.58 -7.03 1.71
CA VAL A 28 -2.26 -6.37 1.65
C VAL A 28 -1.61 -6.32 3.03
N ALA A 29 -2.39 -6.04 4.08
CA ALA A 29 -1.91 -6.01 5.45
C ALA A 29 -1.39 -7.38 5.91
N GLU A 30 -2.08 -8.47 5.56
CA GLU A 30 -1.66 -9.84 5.85
C GLU A 30 -0.30 -10.16 5.21
N VAL A 31 -0.14 -9.87 3.92
CA VAL A 31 1.13 -10.11 3.22
C VAL A 31 2.25 -9.26 3.83
N ALA A 32 1.99 -7.98 4.13
CA ALA A 32 2.96 -7.11 4.78
C ALA A 32 3.37 -7.64 6.17
N ALA A 33 2.42 -8.14 6.96
CA ALA A 33 2.69 -8.75 8.26
C ALA A 33 3.52 -10.03 8.13
N LEU A 34 3.23 -10.88 7.14
CA LEU A 34 4.02 -12.07 6.85
C LEU A 34 5.46 -11.72 6.46
N LEU A 35 5.65 -10.73 5.59
CA LEU A 35 6.98 -10.24 5.22
C LEU A 35 7.75 -9.70 6.44
N LYS A 36 7.07 -8.98 7.34
CA LYS A 36 7.68 -8.50 8.60
C LYS A 36 8.06 -9.65 9.53
N ALA A 37 7.26 -10.70 9.60
CA ALA A 37 7.54 -11.87 10.43
C ALA A 37 8.77 -12.65 9.90
N ILE A 38 8.91 -12.77 8.58
CA ILE A 38 10.05 -13.45 7.93
C ILE A 38 11.31 -12.58 7.98
N ASN A 39 11.17 -11.26 7.82
CA ASN A 39 12.26 -10.29 7.83
C ASN A 39 12.07 -9.24 8.95
N PRO A 40 12.33 -9.57 10.23
CA PRO A 40 12.07 -8.68 11.36
C PRO A 40 12.80 -7.35 11.29
N ASN A 41 13.95 -7.29 10.62
CA ASN A 41 14.78 -6.10 10.50
C ASN A 41 14.33 -5.14 9.40
N TRP A 42 13.43 -5.55 8.50
CA TRP A 42 12.94 -4.65 7.45
C TRP A 42 12.10 -3.52 8.07
N SER A 43 12.37 -2.29 7.65
CA SER A 43 11.50 -1.16 7.97
C SER A 43 10.13 -1.30 7.29
N LEU A 44 9.18 -0.45 7.67
CA LEU A 44 7.90 -0.37 6.98
C LEU A 44 8.07 0.07 5.52
N ALA A 45 8.96 1.03 5.26
CA ALA A 45 9.26 1.52 3.92
C ALA A 45 9.88 0.41 3.04
N ALA A 46 10.75 -0.40 3.62
CA ALA A 46 11.35 -1.56 2.97
C ALA A 46 10.28 -2.59 2.56
N ILE A 47 9.35 -2.94 3.45
CA ILE A 47 8.23 -3.85 3.13
C ILE A 47 7.34 -3.27 2.03
N GLN A 48 6.98 -2.00 2.14
CA GLN A 48 6.18 -1.31 1.13
C GLN A 48 6.87 -1.38 -0.24
N LEU A 49 8.17 -1.12 -0.30
CA LEU A 49 8.92 -1.18 -1.55
C LEU A 49 9.06 -2.61 -2.09
N ALA A 50 9.25 -3.61 -1.24
CA ALA A 50 9.27 -5.01 -1.65
C ALA A 50 7.98 -5.39 -2.37
N LEU A 51 6.83 -5.00 -1.81
CA LEU A 51 5.52 -5.23 -2.42
C LEU A 51 5.37 -4.47 -3.74
N MET A 52 5.83 -3.21 -3.79
CA MET A 52 5.67 -2.35 -4.96
C MET A 52 6.54 -2.78 -6.14
N SER A 53 7.82 -3.07 -5.89
CA SER A 53 8.81 -3.40 -6.92
C SER A 53 8.62 -4.80 -7.53
N THR A 54 7.92 -5.69 -6.82
CA THR A 54 7.67 -7.07 -7.24
C THR A 54 6.27 -7.30 -7.81
N ALA A 55 5.41 -6.27 -7.75
CA ALA A 55 4.09 -6.29 -8.35
C ALA A 55 4.15 -6.49 -9.87
N TYR A 56 3.09 -7.04 -10.44
CA TYR A 56 2.99 -7.29 -11.88
C TYR A 56 1.80 -6.57 -12.50
N THR A 57 1.98 -6.16 -13.75
CA THR A 57 0.95 -5.49 -14.57
C THR A 57 0.47 -6.35 -15.74
N ILE A 58 1.07 -7.54 -15.90
CA ILE A 58 0.76 -8.50 -16.95
C ILE A 58 0.31 -9.79 -16.27
N ASN A 59 -0.88 -10.26 -16.63
CA ASN A 59 -1.43 -11.50 -16.07
C ASN A 59 -0.74 -12.75 -16.65
N LYS A 60 -1.12 -13.93 -16.16
CA LYS A 60 -0.55 -15.21 -16.62
C LYS A 60 -0.76 -15.49 -18.11
N ASN A 61 -1.71 -14.81 -18.75
CA ASN A 61 -2.03 -14.97 -20.17
C ASN A 61 -1.25 -13.97 -21.05
N GLY A 62 -0.35 -13.17 -20.48
CA GLY A 62 0.40 -12.15 -21.22
C GLY A 62 -0.41 -10.89 -21.52
N ILE A 63 -1.57 -10.72 -20.88
CA ILE A 63 -2.47 -9.59 -21.11
C ILE A 63 -2.28 -8.56 -20.00
N THR A 64 -2.15 -7.29 -20.38
CA THR A 64 -2.15 -6.16 -19.44
C THR A 64 -3.43 -6.17 -18.60
N LEU A 65 -3.35 -5.73 -17.36
CA LEU A 65 -4.54 -5.54 -16.54
C LEU A 65 -5.56 -4.66 -17.29
N THR A 66 -6.84 -4.99 -17.16
CA THR A 66 -7.94 -4.26 -17.79
C THR A 66 -9.00 -3.86 -16.77
N ASN A 67 -9.74 -2.82 -17.09
CA ASN A 67 -10.88 -2.38 -16.30
C ASN A 67 -12.04 -3.36 -16.54
N GLN A 68 -12.66 -3.85 -15.47
CA GLN A 68 -13.76 -4.81 -15.58
C GLN A 68 -15.00 -4.23 -16.30
N SER A 69 -15.27 -2.93 -16.15
CA SER A 69 -16.46 -2.27 -16.70
C SER A 69 -16.36 -2.00 -18.20
N TYR A 70 -15.16 -1.66 -18.69
CA TYR A 70 -14.96 -1.21 -20.07
C TYR A 70 -14.02 -2.11 -20.90
N VAL A 71 -13.40 -3.12 -20.27
CA VAL A 71 -12.38 -4.01 -20.87
C VAL A 71 -11.28 -3.22 -21.58
N THR A 72 -10.96 -2.03 -21.05
CA THR A 72 -9.89 -1.16 -21.53
C THR A 72 -8.62 -1.39 -20.72
N PRO A 73 -7.43 -1.15 -21.31
CA PRO A 73 -6.19 -1.13 -20.55
C PRO A 73 -6.28 -0.14 -19.39
N VAL A 74 -5.89 -0.57 -18.19
CA VAL A 74 -5.81 0.32 -17.01
C VAL A 74 -4.48 1.03 -16.94
N THR A 75 -4.46 2.17 -16.26
CA THR A 75 -3.32 3.06 -16.07
C THR A 75 -2.73 2.94 -14.66
N LEU A 76 -1.56 3.56 -14.45
CA LEU A 76 -0.92 3.64 -13.13
C LEU A 76 -1.84 4.25 -12.06
N LEU A 77 -2.76 5.14 -12.44
CA LEU A 77 -3.69 5.76 -11.49
C LEU A 77 -4.75 4.77 -10.98
N ASP A 78 -5.04 3.71 -11.73
CA ASP A 78 -6.08 2.73 -11.40
C ASP A 78 -5.58 1.66 -10.41
N TYR A 79 -4.35 1.17 -10.60
CA TYR A 79 -3.82 0.03 -9.83
C TYR A 79 -2.48 0.33 -9.13
N GLY A 80 -1.98 1.57 -9.20
CA GLY A 80 -0.64 1.90 -8.74
C GLY A 80 0.41 1.14 -9.54
N VAL A 81 1.28 0.41 -8.84
CA VAL A 81 2.42 -0.32 -9.43
C VAL A 81 2.09 -1.73 -9.94
N GLY A 82 0.90 -2.25 -9.62
CA GLY A 82 0.41 -3.52 -10.14
C GLY A 82 -0.26 -4.39 -9.10
N HIS A 83 -0.55 -5.63 -9.49
CA HIS A 83 -1.04 -6.66 -8.58
C HIS A 83 0.12 -7.23 -7.75
N ILE A 84 -0.06 -7.34 -6.44
CA ILE A 84 0.97 -7.85 -5.51
C ILE A 84 1.38 -9.27 -5.87
N ASN A 85 2.67 -9.57 -5.73
CA ASN A 85 3.23 -10.91 -5.83
C ASN A 85 3.94 -11.29 -4.52
N PRO A 86 3.24 -11.95 -3.57
CA PRO A 86 3.81 -12.27 -2.26
C PRO A 86 5.10 -13.09 -2.35
N ASN A 87 5.16 -14.06 -3.26
CA ASN A 87 6.31 -14.93 -3.42
C ASN A 87 7.55 -14.17 -3.90
N LYS A 88 7.38 -13.22 -4.83
CA LYS A 88 8.50 -12.39 -5.29
C LYS A 88 8.89 -11.34 -4.23
N ALA A 89 7.95 -10.86 -3.43
CA ALA A 89 8.21 -9.87 -2.38
C ALA A 89 9.07 -10.42 -1.22
N LEU A 90 9.26 -11.73 -1.11
CA LEU A 90 10.16 -12.36 -0.15
C LEU A 90 11.63 -12.06 -0.41
N ASP A 91 12.02 -11.91 -1.68
CA ASP A 91 13.39 -11.62 -2.11
C ASP A 91 13.38 -10.52 -3.18
N PRO A 92 13.16 -9.26 -2.78
CA PRO A 92 13.22 -8.13 -3.70
C PRO A 92 14.68 -7.89 -4.10
N ARG A 93 14.95 -7.88 -5.40
CA ARG A 93 16.31 -7.72 -5.96
C ARG A 93 16.97 -6.39 -5.57
N LEU A 94 16.17 -5.36 -5.28
CA LEU A 94 16.64 -4.04 -4.85
C LEU A 94 15.67 -3.50 -3.80
N MET A 95 16.24 -3.00 -2.70
CA MET A 95 15.49 -2.32 -1.65
C MET A 95 16.10 -0.94 -1.41
N TYR A 96 15.22 0.03 -1.18
CA TYR A 96 15.49 1.37 -0.73
C TYR A 96 14.72 1.57 0.57
N ASP A 97 15.42 2.01 1.60
CA ASP A 97 14.83 2.25 2.91
C ASP A 97 14.71 3.76 3.14
N ILE A 98 13.64 4.17 3.82
CA ILE A 98 13.33 5.56 4.15
C ILE A 98 13.01 5.60 5.63
N ASP A 99 13.68 6.49 6.34
CA ASP A 99 13.42 6.67 7.77
C ASP A 99 12.27 7.67 8.00
N THR A 100 11.68 7.61 9.19
CA THR A 100 10.65 8.54 9.64
C THR A 100 11.13 9.99 9.49
N GLN A 101 12.42 10.27 9.72
CA GLN A 101 13.01 11.60 9.58
C GLN A 101 12.94 12.15 8.15
N ASP A 102 13.00 11.31 7.13
CA ASP A 102 12.86 11.73 5.74
C ASP A 102 11.43 12.21 5.44
N TYR A 103 10.41 11.53 5.99
CA TYR A 103 9.02 11.99 5.90
C TYR A 103 8.78 13.31 6.62
N ILE A 104 9.42 13.52 7.77
CA ILE A 104 9.35 14.77 8.54
C ILE A 104 9.97 15.91 7.72
N ASN A 105 11.14 15.69 7.14
CA ASN A 105 11.80 16.67 6.27
C ASN A 105 10.95 16.96 5.02
N PHE A 106 10.39 15.93 4.38
CA PHE A 106 9.53 16.07 3.21
C PHE A 106 8.29 16.93 3.50
N ILE A 107 7.56 16.66 4.59
CA ILE A 107 6.38 17.44 4.96
C ILE A 107 6.76 18.90 5.29
N TYR A 108 7.93 19.10 5.91
CA TYR A 108 8.45 20.44 6.17
C TYR A 108 8.78 21.19 4.87
N ASP A 109 9.42 20.52 3.90
CA ASP A 109 9.77 21.07 2.59
C ASP A 109 8.54 21.42 1.73
N LEU A 110 7.39 20.76 1.99
CA LEU A 110 6.09 21.15 1.43
C LEU A 110 5.54 22.47 2.01
N GLY A 111 6.24 23.10 2.96
CA GLY A 111 5.87 24.39 3.56
C GLY A 111 4.87 24.27 4.70
N TYR A 112 4.81 23.13 5.39
CA TYR A 112 3.96 22.96 6.56
C TYR A 112 4.50 23.78 7.75
N ASN A 113 3.67 24.65 8.31
CA ASN A 113 3.98 25.42 9.51
C ASN A 113 3.70 24.61 10.79
N ASP A 114 4.14 25.13 11.94
CA ASP A 114 4.10 24.39 13.22
C ASP A 114 2.72 23.80 13.59
N PRO A 115 1.58 24.51 13.43
CA PRO A 115 0.27 23.93 13.72
C PRO A 115 -0.07 22.74 12.83
N LYS A 116 0.21 22.83 11.53
CA LYS A 116 -0.03 21.73 10.59
C LYS A 116 0.92 20.57 10.85
N MET A 117 2.17 20.86 11.18
CA MET A 117 3.16 19.84 11.49
C MET A 117 2.81 19.08 12.77
N SER A 118 2.39 19.80 13.81
CA SER A 118 1.87 19.23 15.05
C SER A 118 0.65 18.33 14.81
N ALA A 119 -0.29 18.77 13.99
CA ALA A 119 -1.48 18.01 13.65
C ALA A 119 -1.17 16.73 12.85
N THR A 120 -0.31 16.83 11.82
CA THR A 120 0.05 15.70 10.97
C THR A 120 0.88 14.66 11.70
N LEU A 121 1.93 15.09 12.41
CA LEU A 121 2.83 14.17 13.11
C LEU A 121 2.29 13.71 14.48
N ARG A 122 1.17 14.30 14.93
CA ARG A 122 0.56 14.07 16.25
C ARG A 122 1.57 14.19 17.40
N ARG A 123 2.52 15.13 17.28
CA ARG A 123 3.60 15.38 18.25
C ARG A 123 3.98 16.85 18.25
N ASN A 124 4.56 17.34 19.34
CA ASN A 124 4.87 18.77 19.51
C ASN A 124 6.34 19.13 19.28
N ARG A 125 7.17 18.16 18.89
CA ARG A 125 8.61 18.36 18.64
C ARG A 125 9.03 17.59 17.40
N TRP A 126 9.80 18.24 16.55
CA TRP A 126 10.41 17.67 15.36
C TRP A 126 11.69 18.43 15.05
N ASN A 127 12.68 17.72 14.50
CA ASN A 127 13.86 18.35 13.94
C ASN A 127 13.67 18.38 12.43
N CYS A 128 13.86 19.54 11.81
CA CYS A 128 13.92 19.66 10.36
C CYS A 128 15.36 19.97 10.01
N THR A 129 16.06 18.98 9.47
CA THR A 129 17.33 19.23 8.81
C THR A 129 16.99 19.67 7.41
N GLN A 130 17.24 20.94 7.08
CA GLN A 130 17.18 21.40 5.69
C GLN A 130 18.31 20.74 4.91
N ASN A 131 18.16 19.47 4.56
CA ASN A 131 18.97 18.88 3.52
C ASN A 131 18.39 19.39 2.22
N LYS A 132 19.00 20.46 1.68
CA LYS A 132 18.93 20.72 0.25
C LYS A 132 19.42 19.46 -0.43
N GLN A 133 18.50 18.60 -0.86
CA GLN A 133 18.84 17.50 -1.74
C GLN A 133 19.34 18.13 -3.02
N THR A 134 20.66 18.25 -3.16
CA THR A 134 21.31 18.45 -4.44
C THR A 134 21.02 17.18 -5.23
N LEU A 135 19.93 17.20 -5.98
CA LEU A 135 19.65 16.18 -6.98
C LEU A 135 20.83 16.23 -7.97
N LEU A 136 21.64 15.17 -7.97
CA LEU A 136 22.57 14.86 -9.06
C LEU A 136 21.79 14.40 -10.28
#